data_AF-A0A0F3M717-F1
#
_entry.id   AF-A0A0F3M717-F1
#
_cell.length_a   1.000
_cell.length_b   1.000
_cell.length_c   1.000
_cell.angle_alpha   90.00
_cell.angle_beta   90.00
_cell.angle_gamma   90.00
#
_symmetry.space_group_name_H-M   'P 1'
#
loop_
_entity.id
_entity.type
_entity.pdbx_description
1 polymer ?
#
loop_
_entity_poly.entity_id
_entity_poly.type
_entity_poly.pdbx_seq_one_letter_code
_entity_poly.pdbx_strand_id
1 'polypeptide(L)' 'MARRYSYDLRMKIFKAVDDGLSIVKACKIFNISRNTIYRWKHLKRENRRY' A
#
# COMPACT_ATOMS: atom_id res chain seq x y z
N MET A 1 -11.68 6.17 -16.11
CA MET A 1 -10.47 6.67 -15.43
C MET A 1 -10.04 5.69 -14.34
N ALA A 2 -8.81 5.16 -14.38
CA ALA A 2 -8.24 4.50 -13.21
C ALA A 2 -8.07 5.57 -12.10
N ARG A 3 -8.90 5.52 -11.05
CA ARG A 3 -8.79 6.41 -9.90
C ARG A 3 -7.42 6.17 -9.24
N ARG A 4 -6.43 6.99 -9.59
CA ARG A 4 -5.10 6.90 -9.00
C ARG A 4 -5.24 7.33 -7.54
N TYR A 5 -5.06 6.39 -6.63
CA TYR A 5 -4.93 6.71 -5.20
C TYR A 5 -3.82 7.75 -5.01
N SER A 6 -4.09 8.74 -4.15
CA SER A 6 -3.13 9.78 -3.81
C SER A 6 -1.82 9.18 -3.27
N TYR A 7 -0.70 9.85 -3.57
CA TYR A 7 0.61 9.48 -3.04
C TYR A 7 0.62 9.51 -1.51
N ASP A 8 -0.03 10.49 -0.89
CA ASP A 8 -0.11 10.65 0.56
C ASP A 8 -0.78 9.43 1.23
N LEU A 9 -1.86 8.94 0.61
CA LEU A 9 -2.56 7.74 1.07
C LEU A 9 -1.67 6.50 0.98
N ARG A 10 -0.89 6.35 -0.09
CA ARG A 10 0.08 5.25 -0.23
C ARG A 10 1.14 5.31 0.86
N MET A 11 1.69 6.49 1.13
CA MET A 11 2.68 6.68 2.20
C MET A 11 2.11 6.31 3.57
N LYS A 12 0.90 6.77 3.91
CA LYS A 12 0.23 6.43 5.18
C LYS A 12 0.05 4.92 5.35
N ILE A 13 -0.37 4.23 4.29
CA ILE A 13 -0.52 2.77 4.31
C ILE A 13 0.83 2.08 4.48
N PHE A 14 1.86 2.52 3.75
CA PHE A 14 3.18 1.93 3.87
C PHE A 14 3.78 2.14 5.26
N LYS A 15 3.64 3.34 5.83
CA LYS A 15 4.09 3.63 7.20
C LYS A 15 3.39 2.74 8.21
N ALA A 16 2.06 2.63 8.14
CA ALA A 16 1.32 1.76 9.06
C ALA A 16 1.76 0.29 8.96
N VAL A 17 2.00 -0.21 7.74
CA VAL A 17 2.49 -1.58 7.53
C VAL A 17 3.93 -1.76 8.03
N ASP A 18 4.79 -0.75 7.90
CA ASP A 18 6.16 -0.74 8.41
C ASP A 18 6.20 -0.72 9.95
N ASP A 19 5.28 0.04 10.57
CA ASP A 19 5.05 0.09 12.03
C ASP A 19 4.45 -1.22 12.60
N GLY A 20 4.33 -2.28 11.78
CA GLY A 20 3.89 -3.62 12.21
C GLY A 20 2.39 -3.89 12.02
N LEU A 21 1.63 -2.98 11.39
CA LEU A 21 0.22 -3.23 11.09
C LEU A 21 0.10 -4.34 10.02
N SER A 22 -0.72 -5.35 10.29
CA SER A 22 -0.98 -6.39 9.30
C SER A 22 -1.70 -5.82 8.08
N ILE A 23 -1.34 -6.31 6.88
CA ILE A 23 -1.96 -5.89 5.61
C ILE A 23 -3.48 -6.03 5.66
N VAL A 24 -3.99 -7.09 6.31
CA VAL A 24 -5.42 -7.33 6.47
C VAL A 24 -6.10 -6.23 7.29
N LYS A 25 -5.47 -5.78 8.39
CA LYS A 25 -5.97 -4.64 9.18
C LYS A 25 -5.89 -3.33 8.39
N ALA A 26 -4.78 -3.09 7.68
CA ALA A 26 -4.62 -1.92 6.82
C ALA A 26 -5.72 -1.84 5.73
N CYS A 27 -6.08 -2.97 5.11
CA CYS A 27 -7.16 -3.01 4.12
C CYS A 27 -8.49 -2.53 4.69
N LYS A 28 -8.82 -2.95 5.92
CA LYS A 28 -10.06 -2.54 6.60
C LYS A 28 -10.04 -1.06 6.99
N ILE A 29 -8.92 -0.58 7.55
CA ILE A 29 -8.78 0.82 8.02
C ILE A 29 -8.82 1.81 6.84
N PHE A 30 -8.07 1.52 5.77
CA PHE A 30 -7.94 2.43 4.64
C PHE A 30 -8.97 2.18 3.52
N ASN A 31 -9.86 1.20 3.71
CA ASN A 31 -10.84 0.74 2.71
C ASN A 31 -10.21 0.48 1.33
N ILE A 32 -9.06 -0.19 1.33
CA ILE A 32 -8.32 -0.56 0.12
C ILE A 32 -8.30 -2.07 -0.03
N SER A 33 -8.46 -2.54 -1.27
CA SER A 33 -8.36 -3.97 -1.57
C SER A 33 -6.96 -4.51 -1.27
N ARG A 34 -6.90 -5.75 -0.74
CA ARG A 34 -5.65 -6.47 -0.53
C ARG A 34 -4.78 -6.52 -1.79
N ASN A 35 -5.40 -6.74 -2.95
CA ASN A 35 -4.70 -6.83 -4.23
C ASN A 35 -3.95 -5.54 -4.58
N THR A 36 -4.56 -4.37 -4.31
CA THR A 36 -3.94 -3.07 -4.52
C THR A 36 -2.69 -2.91 -3.66
N ILE A 37 -2.77 -3.26 -2.37
CA ILE A 37 -1.63 -3.14 -1.45
C ILE A 37 -0.49 -4.10 -1.85
N TYR A 38 -0.82 -5.34 -2.22
CA TYR A 38 0.18 -6.31 -2.70
C TYR A 38 0.88 -5.83 -3.98
N ARG A 39 0.13 -5.29 -4.95
CA ARG A 39 0.71 -4.70 -6.17
C ARG A 39 1.67 -3.56 -5.85
N TRP A 40 1.33 -2.67 -4.92
CA TRP A 40 2.22 -1.59 -4.52
C TRP A 40 3.47 -2.08 -3.80
N LYS A 41 3.35 -3.12 -2.97
CA LYS A 41 4.51 -3.77 -2.33
C LYS A 41 5.44 -4.38 -3.36
N HIS A 42 4.89 -5.01 -4.40
CA HIS A 42 5.66 -5.55 -5.53
C HIS A 42 6.41 -4.44 -6.28
N LEU A 43 5.70 -3.39 -6.69
CA LEU A 43 6.29 -2.24 -7.39
C LEU A 43 7.39 -1.54 -6.57
N LYS A 44 7.23 -1.43 -5.25
CA LYS A 44 8.26 -0.89 -4.35
C LYS A 44 9.52 -1.76 -4.34
N ARG A 45 9.37 -3.09 -4.40
CA ARG A 45 10.50 -4.04 -4.46
C ARG A 45 11.23 -3.94 -5.81
N GLU A 46 10.49 -3.80 -6.90
CA GLU A 46 11.06 -3.64 -8.25
C GLU A 46 11.81 -2.32 -8.40
N ASN A 47 11.26 -1.22 -7.90
CA ASN A 47 11.94 0.09 -7.92
C ASN A 47 13.22 0.11 -7.08
N ARG A 48 13.34 -0.73 -6.05
CA ARG A 48 14.53 -0.81 -5.18
C ARG A 48 15.66 -1.64 -5.80
N ARG A 49 15.46 -2.21 -6.99
CA ARG A 49 16.46 -3.03 -7.73
C ARG A 49 17.25 -2.24 -8.77
N TYR A 50 17.04 -0.94 -8.88
CA TYR A 50 17.85 0.01 -9.64
C TYR A 50 18.41 1.06 -8.68
#